data_AF-R2T5A3-F1
#
_entry.id   AF-R2T5A3-F1
#
_cell.length_a   1.000
_cell.length_b   1.000
_cell.length_c   1.000
_cell.angle_alpha   90.00
_cell.angle_beta   90.00
_cell.angle_gamma   90.00
#
_symmetry.space_group_name_H-M   'P 1'
#
loop_
_entity.id
_entity.type
_entity.pdbx_description
1 polymer ?
#
loop_
_entity_poly.entity_id
_entity_poly.type
_entity_poly.pdbx_seq_one_letter_code
_entity_poly.pdbx_strand_id
1 'polypeptide(L)'
;MSNKKVAGTIMLNLNDGSKKFLVHPVGESMTFVTTKVSEDMTGLASMLQVFKEEIQLDVTSINLVELTNAHTDAENMPLFVFEMNEEHVIPMIDDRYVWEKPSELKNLLASYDIQGVPMF
;
A
#
# COMPACT_ATOMS: atom_id res chain seq x y z
N MET A 1 -13.27 -14.04 -15.79
CA MET A 1 -13.42 -13.10 -14.66
C MET A 1 -12.61 -13.59 -13.47
N SER A 2 -11.30 -13.36 -13.50
CA SER A 2 -10.46 -13.51 -12.32
C SER A 2 -10.78 -12.40 -11.31
N ASN A 3 -11.33 -12.75 -10.15
CA ASN A 3 -11.57 -11.82 -9.04
C ASN A 3 -10.31 -11.55 -8.19
N LYS A 4 -9.11 -11.70 -8.78
CA LYS A 4 -7.86 -11.55 -8.06
C LYS A 4 -7.72 -10.11 -7.58
N LYS A 5 -7.49 -9.92 -6.28
CA LYS A 5 -7.16 -8.62 -5.69
C LYS A 5 -5.71 -8.60 -5.23
N VAL A 6 -5.18 -7.39 -5.17
CA VAL A 6 -3.86 -7.10 -4.61
C VAL A 6 -3.97 -5.88 -3.71
N ALA A 7 -3.11 -5.86 -2.69
CA ALA A 7 -2.96 -4.78 -1.75
C ALA A 7 -1.61 -4.07 -1.95
N GLY A 8 -1.55 -2.81 -1.52
CA GLY A 8 -0.35 -2.00 -1.61
C GLY A 8 -0.26 -0.96 -0.49
N THR A 9 0.97 -0.61 -0.15
CA THR A 9 1.31 0.53 0.69
C THR A 9 2.61 1.16 0.19
N ILE A 10 2.79 2.44 0.48
CA ILE A 10 4.05 3.14 0.29
C ILE A 10 4.60 3.51 1.66
N MET A 11 5.84 3.15 1.93
CA MET A 11 6.64 3.56 3.08
C MET A 11 7.35 4.87 2.73
N LEU A 12 6.90 5.95 3.32
CA LEU A 12 7.51 7.26 3.21
C LEU A 12 8.62 7.41 4.26
N ASN A 13 9.86 7.52 3.80
CA ASN A 13 11.02 7.85 4.63
C ASN A 13 11.10 9.38 4.79
N LEU A 14 10.90 9.85 6.02
CA LEU A 14 11.00 11.27 6.37
C LEU A 14 12.43 11.65 6.71
N ASN A 15 12.80 12.91 6.45
CA ASN A 15 14.16 13.40 6.69
C ASN A 15 14.54 13.41 8.17
N ASP A 16 13.56 13.39 9.08
CA ASP A 16 13.77 13.25 10.52
C ASP A 16 14.08 11.81 10.97
N GLY A 17 14.15 10.87 10.01
CA GLY A 17 14.39 9.44 10.24
C GLY A 17 13.14 8.64 10.59
N SER A 18 12.00 9.31 10.78
CA SER A 18 10.72 8.64 10.99
C SER A 18 10.13 8.12 9.66
N LYS A 19 9.11 7.28 9.76
CA LYS A 19 8.44 6.68 8.61
C LYS A 19 6.95 6.91 8.69
N LYS A 20 6.31 7.01 7.52
CA LYS A 20 4.86 6.97 7.39
C LYS A 20 4.45 5.95 6.33
N PHE A 21 3.21 5.49 6.39
CA PHE A 21 2.68 4.48 5.50
C PHE A 21 1.37 4.95 4.88
N LEU A 22 1.25 4.77 3.57
CA LEU A 22 0.03 5.12 2.85
C LEU A 22 -1.06 4.07 3.09
N VAL A 23 -2.19 4.51 3.64
CA VAL A 23 -3.35 3.65 3.91
C VAL A 23 -4.64 4.28 3.37
N HIS A 24 -5.68 3.47 3.27
CA HIS A 24 -7.01 3.86 2.83
C HIS A 24 -8.00 3.72 4.02
N PRO A 25 -8.52 4.83 4.57
CA PRO A 25 -9.60 4.77 5.55
C PRO A 25 -10.90 4.30 4.89
N VAL A 26 -11.51 3.25 5.43
CA VAL A 26 -12.80 2.71 4.99
C VAL A 26 -13.73 2.61 6.20
N GLY A 27 -14.64 3.58 6.33
CA GLY A 27 -15.53 3.70 7.48
C GLY A 27 -14.74 4.01 8.76
N GLU A 28 -14.86 3.14 9.77
CA GLU A 28 -14.13 3.25 11.04
C GLU A 28 -12.81 2.45 11.04
N SER A 29 -12.48 1.79 9.93
CA SER A 29 -11.30 0.93 9.80
C SER A 29 -10.29 1.52 8.83
N MET A 30 -9.03 1.15 9.00
CA MET A 30 -7.97 1.41 8.02
C MET A 30 -7.72 0.13 7.23
N THR A 31 -7.45 0.27 5.93
CA THR A 31 -7.04 -0.84 5.08
C THR A 31 -5.82 -0.46 4.26
N PHE A 32 -5.13 -1.46 3.73
CA PHE A 32 -4.20 -1.22 2.62
C PHE A 32 -4.94 -0.69 1.39
N VAL A 33 -4.21 -0.04 0.49
CA VAL A 33 -4.74 0.30 -0.83
C VAL A 33 -5.01 -1.01 -1.56
N THR A 34 -6.26 -1.27 -1.96
CA THR A 34 -6.62 -2.51 -2.65
C THR A 34 -7.13 -2.25 -4.04
N THR A 35 -6.78 -3.10 -4.99
CA THR A 35 -7.34 -3.04 -6.34
C THR A 35 -7.55 -4.42 -6.94
N LYS A 36 -8.43 -4.49 -7.93
CA LYS A 36 -8.65 -5.70 -8.73
C LYS A 36 -7.59 -5.78 -9.82
N VAL A 37 -7.07 -6.98 -10.04
CA VAL A 37 -6.17 -7.26 -11.15
C VAL A 37 -7.01 -7.46 -12.40
N SER A 38 -6.88 -6.55 -13.37
CA SER A 38 -7.51 -6.69 -14.68
C SER A 38 -6.90 -7.86 -15.45
N GLU A 39 -7.65 -8.44 -16.39
CA GLU A 39 -7.20 -9.64 -17.13
C GLU A 39 -5.94 -9.38 -17.99
N ASP A 40 -5.69 -8.12 -18.36
CA ASP A 40 -4.57 -7.68 -19.19
C ASP A 40 -3.36 -7.14 -18.40
N MET A 41 -3.42 -7.14 -17.05
CA MET A 41 -2.36 -6.56 -16.21
C MET A 41 -1.85 -7.53 -15.16
N THR A 42 -0.60 -7.33 -14.75
CA THR A 42 -0.07 -7.98 -13.55
C THR A 42 -0.57 -7.24 -12.31
N GLY A 43 -0.57 -7.92 -11.16
CA GLY A 43 -0.97 -7.28 -9.89
C GLY A 43 -0.15 -6.03 -9.57
N LEU A 44 1.16 -6.06 -9.86
CA LEU A 44 2.04 -4.90 -9.71
C LEU A 44 1.61 -3.74 -10.61
N ALA A 45 1.33 -4.02 -11.89
CA ALA A 45 0.90 -2.99 -12.83
C ALA A 45 -0.44 -2.36 -12.42
N SER A 46 -1.39 -3.16 -11.95
CA SER A 46 -2.67 -2.65 -11.43
C SER A 46 -2.47 -1.76 -10.20
N MET A 47 -1.53 -2.11 -9.30
CA MET A 47 -1.22 -1.29 -8.13
C MET A 47 -0.58 0.06 -8.53
N LEU A 48 0.40 0.03 -9.44
CA LEU A 48 1.03 1.25 -9.95
C LEU A 48 0.00 2.15 -10.63
N GLN A 49 -0.98 1.59 -11.34
CA GLN A 49 -2.05 2.37 -11.95
C GLN A 49 -2.88 3.11 -10.89
N VAL A 50 -3.27 2.46 -9.79
CA VAL A 50 -4.00 3.11 -8.70
C VAL A 50 -3.18 4.24 -8.07
N PHE A 51 -1.90 4.00 -7.79
CA PHE A 51 -1.03 5.04 -7.24
C PHE A 51 -0.92 6.25 -8.17
N LYS A 52 -0.83 6.02 -9.48
CA LYS A 52 -0.74 7.09 -10.49
C LYS A 52 -2.06 7.83 -10.70
N GLU A 53 -3.17 7.11 -10.82
CA GLU A 53 -4.44 7.66 -11.32
C GLU A 53 -5.37 8.08 -10.18
N GLU A 54 -5.44 7.30 -9.10
CA GLU A 54 -6.32 7.59 -7.97
C GLU A 54 -5.61 8.41 -6.90
N ILE A 55 -4.40 8.01 -6.51
CA ILE A 55 -3.65 8.70 -5.43
C ILE A 55 -2.85 9.88 -5.97
N GLN A 56 -2.66 9.94 -7.30
CA GLN A 56 -1.95 10.99 -8.02
C GLN A 56 -0.46 11.10 -7.62
N LEU A 57 0.16 9.96 -7.32
CA LEU A 57 1.58 9.85 -7.02
C LEU A 57 2.43 9.63 -8.27
N ASP A 58 3.63 10.20 -8.27
CA ASP A 58 4.63 9.87 -9.29
C ASP A 58 5.22 8.49 -9.02
N VAL A 59 4.73 7.49 -9.74
CA VAL A 59 5.20 6.10 -9.65
C VAL A 59 6.66 5.90 -10.08
N THR A 60 7.31 6.89 -10.69
CA THR A 60 8.75 6.84 -10.98
C THR A 60 9.61 7.17 -9.75
N SER A 61 9.00 7.73 -8.70
CA SER A 61 9.65 8.10 -7.45
C SER A 61 9.54 7.05 -6.33
N ILE A 62 8.90 5.91 -6.62
CA ILE A 62 8.69 4.81 -5.67
C ILE A 62 9.46 3.57 -6.12
N ASN A 63 10.00 2.81 -5.17
CA ASN A 63 10.68 1.54 -5.43
C ASN A 63 9.97 0.41 -4.71
N LEU A 64 9.73 -0.71 -5.41
CA LEU A 64 9.22 -1.91 -4.76
C LEU A 64 10.33 -2.52 -3.90
N VAL A 65 10.12 -2.56 -2.59
CA VAL A 65 11.09 -3.11 -1.63
C VAL A 65 10.70 -4.50 -1.16
N GLU A 66 9.40 -4.80 -1.09
CA GLU A 66 8.94 -6.07 -0.56
C GLU A 66 7.62 -6.50 -1.21
N LEU A 67 7.48 -7.82 -1.35
CA LEU A 67 6.25 -8.49 -1.77
C LEU A 67 5.94 -9.56 -0.72
N THR A 68 4.85 -9.35 0.00
CA THR A 68 4.38 -10.28 1.04
C THR A 68 3.02 -10.84 0.67
N ASN A 69 2.69 -12.05 1.09
CA ASN A 69 1.33 -12.57 0.97
C ASN A 69 0.55 -12.26 2.24
N ALA A 70 -0.44 -11.39 2.14
CA ALA A 70 -1.39 -11.16 3.23
C ALA A 70 -2.59 -12.09 3.05
N HIS A 71 -2.95 -12.83 4.08
CA HIS A 71 -4.19 -13.61 4.11
C HIS A 71 -5.27 -12.81 4.84
N THR A 72 -6.43 -12.73 4.22
CA THR A 72 -7.67 -12.35 4.89
C THR A 72 -8.53 -13.59 5.03
N ASP A 73 -9.52 -13.60 5.92
CA ASP A 73 -10.46 -14.72 6.11
C ASP A 73 -11.10 -15.23 4.80
N ALA A 74 -11.12 -14.41 3.74
CA ALA A 74 -11.73 -14.72 2.46
C ALA A 74 -10.72 -15.11 1.35
N GLU A 75 -9.49 -14.58 1.35
CA GLU A 75 -8.56 -14.74 0.23
C GLU A 75 -7.08 -14.43 0.55
N ASN A 76 -6.18 -15.13 -0.17
CA ASN A 76 -4.77 -14.76 -0.30
C ASN A 76 -4.64 -13.52 -1.19
N MET A 77 -4.14 -12.43 -0.62
CA MET A 77 -3.96 -11.16 -1.29
C MET A 77 -2.48 -10.75 -1.24
N PRO A 78 -1.77 -10.71 -2.38
CA PRO A 78 -0.42 -10.16 -2.42
C PRO A 78 -0.42 -8.69 -1.96
N LEU A 79 0.50 -8.36 -1.06
CA LEU A 79 0.76 -7.02 -0.55
C LEU A 79 2.10 -6.53 -1.11
N PHE A 80 2.03 -5.50 -1.94
CA PHE A 80 3.19 -4.80 -2.47
C PHE A 80 3.58 -3.66 -1.54
N VAL A 81 4.82 -3.66 -1.07
CA VAL A 81 5.37 -2.58 -0.24
C VAL A 81 6.39 -1.82 -1.06
N PHE A 82 6.11 -0.54 -1.23
CA PHE A 82 6.99 0.38 -1.90
C PHE A 82 7.65 1.30 -0.89
N GLU A 83 8.75 1.93 -1.26
CA GLU A 83 9.35 3.01 -0.50
C GLU A 83 9.49 4.28 -1.34
N MET A 84 9.45 5.43 -0.67
CA MET A 84 9.78 6.72 -1.26
C MET A 84 10.36 7.67 -0.20
N ASN A 85 11.06 8.71 -0.64
CA ASN A 85 11.64 9.72 0.24
C ASN A 85 10.77 10.98 0.28
N GLU A 86 10.80 11.72 1.39
CA GLU A 86 10.05 12.97 1.61
C GLU A 86 10.20 14.01 0.49
N GLU A 87 11.37 14.08 -0.14
CA GLU A 87 11.66 14.97 -1.26
C GLU A 87 10.76 14.76 -2.47
N HIS A 88 10.17 13.57 -2.61
CA HIS A 88 9.30 13.18 -3.71
C HIS A 88 7.82 13.20 -3.32
N VAL A 89 7.50 13.60 -2.08
CA VAL A 89 6.12 13.69 -1.63
C VAL A 89 5.44 14.88 -2.29
N ILE A 90 4.31 14.60 -2.93
CA ILE A 90 3.44 15.65 -3.44
C ILE A 90 2.59 16.15 -2.25
N PRO A 91 2.47 17.47 -2.04
CA PRO A 91 1.77 18.03 -0.89
C PRO A 91 0.26 17.73 -0.86
N MET A 92 -0.33 17.25 -1.96
CA MET A 92 -1.70 16.78 -2.02
C MET A 92 -1.72 15.37 -2.61
N ILE A 93 -2.14 14.41 -1.80
CA ILE A 93 -2.68 13.13 -2.25
C ILE A 93 -4.21 13.22 -2.21
N ASP A 94 -4.89 12.32 -2.91
CA ASP A 94 -6.35 12.21 -2.85
C ASP A 94 -6.82 12.03 -1.38
N ASP A 95 -7.92 12.71 -1.02
CA ASP A 95 -8.41 12.85 0.36
C ASP A 95 -8.95 11.54 0.95
N ARG A 96 -9.14 10.52 0.11
CA ARG A 96 -9.46 9.15 0.53
C ARG A 96 -8.24 8.39 1.06
N TYR A 97 -7.04 8.96 1.01
CA TYR A 97 -5.82 8.30 1.45
C TYR A 97 -5.08 9.14 2.47
N VAL A 98 -4.42 8.47 3.41
CA VAL A 98 -3.71 9.14 4.51
C VAL A 98 -2.35 8.51 4.76
N TRP A 99 -1.44 9.33 5.27
CA TRP A 99 -0.12 8.90 5.72
C TRP A 99 -0.13 8.61 7.22
N GLU A 100 -0.06 7.34 7.60
CA GLU A 100 -0.13 6.89 8.97
C GLU A 100 1.23 6.48 9.57
N LYS A 101 1.31 6.47 10.89
CA LYS A 101 2.54 6.11 11.62
C LYS A 101 2.77 4.59 11.61
N PRO A 102 4.01 4.13 11.87
CA PRO A 102 4.31 2.70 11.92
C PRO A 102 3.52 1.93 12.99
N SER A 103 3.08 2.60 14.06
CA SER A 103 2.22 1.99 15.10
C SER A 103 0.87 1.55 14.53
N GLU A 104 0.26 2.39 13.71
CA GLU A 104 -1.03 2.08 13.08
C GLU A 104 -0.88 1.00 12.02
N LEU A 105 0.22 1.01 11.27
CA LEU A 105 0.53 -0.06 10.32
C LEU A 105 0.65 -1.42 11.03
N LYS A 106 1.28 -1.49 12.21
CA LYS A 106 1.39 -2.75 12.96
C LYS A 106 0.02 -3.28 13.37
N ASN A 107 -0.89 -2.40 13.81
CA ASN A 107 -2.27 -2.77 14.12
C ASN A 107 -2.98 -3.29 12.87
N LEU A 108 -2.79 -2.61 11.74
CA LEU A 108 -3.34 -3.01 10.46
C LEU A 108 -2.82 -4.39 10.03
N LEU A 109 -1.51 -4.59 10.01
CA LEU A 109 -0.88 -5.87 9.68
C LEU A 109 -1.37 -7.00 10.60
N ALA A 110 -1.57 -6.73 11.89
CA ALA A 110 -2.10 -7.71 12.85
C ALA A 110 -3.56 -8.10 12.59
N SER A 111 -4.33 -7.28 11.85
CA SER A 111 -5.67 -7.64 11.37
C SER A 111 -5.66 -8.56 10.14
N TYR A 112 -4.50 -8.76 9.51
CA TYR A 112 -4.28 -9.73 8.43
C TYR A 112 -3.49 -10.93 8.98
N ASP A 113 -3.79 -12.14 8.49
CA ASP A 113 -2.94 -13.31 8.73
C ASP A 113 -1.79 -13.29 7.71
N ILE A 114 -0.66 -12.71 8.10
CA ILE A 114 0.49 -12.52 7.21
C ILE A 114 1.53 -13.60 7.48
N GLN A 115 1.78 -14.44 6.48
CA GLN A 115 2.89 -15.40 6.54
C GLN A 115 4.22 -14.67 6.32
N GLY A 116 4.85 -14.29 7.44
CA GLY A 116 6.08 -13.49 7.46
C GLY A 116 5.74 -12.02 7.59
N VAL A 117 5.65 -11.54 8.84
CA VAL A 117 5.43 -10.12 9.13
C VAL A 117 6.64 -9.35 8.58
N PRO A 118 6.42 -8.36 7.70
CA PRO A 118 7.51 -7.54 7.19
C PRO A 118 8.28 -6.83 8.31
N MET A 119 9.61 -6.88 8.25
CA MET A 119 10.50 -6.27 9.23
C MET A 119 11.05 -4.96 8.64
N PHE A 120 10.24 -3.90 8.68
CA PHE A 120 10.62 -2.55 8.24
C PHE A 120 11.29 -1.72 9.35
#